data_AF-A0ABD3BK92-F1
#
_entry.id   AF-A0ABD3BK92-F1
#
_cell.length_a   1.000
_cell.length_b   1.000
_cell.length_c   1.000
_cell.angle_alpha   90.00
_cell.angle_beta   90.00
_cell.angle_gamma   90.00
#
_symmetry.space_group_name_H-M   'P 1'
#
loop_
_entity.id
_entity.type
_entity.pdbx_description
1 polymer ?
#
loop_
_entity_poly.entity_id
_entity_poly.type
_entity_poly.pdbx_seq_one_letter_code
_entity_poly.pdbx_strand_id
1 'polypeptide(L)'
;MTMKHFAPHYLLPIAIAITQTLIEATNAQIFISRAIQSEKDVQLQNLYRICESRFGNLVRLFTDANFAFGRGDYRSMLFYVGKCEILVTDCDQYVMENKVPQFGVQNSQNRVFVQMSVFSGQLIGE
;
A
#
# COMPACT_ATOMS: atom_id res chain seq x y z
N MET A 1 0.47 14.38 -32.27
CA MET A 1 0.57 13.85 -30.89
C MET A 1 -0.37 12.67 -30.81
N THR A 2 0.15 11.47 -31.05
CA THR A 2 -0.63 10.24 -31.20
C THR A 2 -1.08 9.77 -29.82
N MET A 3 -2.40 9.67 -29.61
CA MET A 3 -2.97 9.01 -28.44
C MET A 3 -2.56 7.53 -28.49
N LYS A 4 -1.67 7.12 -27.58
CA LYS A 4 -1.36 5.71 -27.34
C LYS A 4 -2.66 4.99 -26.98
N HIS A 5 -2.90 3.86 -27.64
CA HIS A 5 -4.06 3.00 -27.40
C HIS A 5 -4.03 2.50 -25.95
N PHE A 6 -4.95 2.98 -25.11
CA PHE A 6 -5.22 2.38 -23.81
C PHE A 6 -5.73 0.96 -24.02
N ALA A 7 -5.02 -0.04 -23.48
CA ALA A 7 -5.47 -1.43 -23.49
C ALA A 7 -6.45 -1.66 -22.32
N PRO A 8 -7.77 -1.82 -22.57
CA PRO A 8 -8.78 -1.98 -21.52
C PRO A 8 -8.58 -3.23 -20.65
N HIS A 9 -7.76 -4.17 -21.10
CA HIS A 9 -7.43 -5.43 -20.41
C HIS A 9 -6.70 -5.21 -19.08
N TYR A 10 -6.00 -4.08 -18.89
CA TYR A 10 -5.21 -3.79 -17.68
C TYR A 10 -5.98 -2.97 -16.62
N LEU A 11 -7.16 -2.45 -16.96
CA LEU A 11 -7.97 -1.63 -16.05
C LEU A 11 -8.58 -2.45 -14.90
N LEU A 12 -8.96 -3.69 -15.16
CA LEU A 12 -9.53 -4.56 -14.13
C LEU A 12 -8.46 -5.03 -13.12
N PRO A 13 -7.28 -5.55 -13.55
CA PRO A 13 -6.21 -5.92 -12.63
C PRO A 13 -5.75 -4.76 -11.72
N ILE A 14 -5.59 -3.55 -12.26
CA ILE A 14 -5.15 -2.41 -11.45
C ILE A 14 -6.21 -1.98 -10.44
N ALA A 15 -7.49 -1.99 -10.81
CA ALA A 15 -8.58 -1.66 -9.90
C ALA A 15 -8.64 -2.64 -8.72
N ILE A 16 -8.47 -3.93 -9.01
CA ILE A 16 -8.39 -4.99 -8.00
C ILE A 16 -7.17 -4.76 -7.10
N ALA A 17 -5.99 -4.50 -7.66
CA ALA A 17 -4.77 -4.30 -6.88
C ALA A 17 -4.85 -3.06 -5.97
N ILE A 18 -5.39 -1.94 -6.47
CA ILE A 18 -5.63 -0.72 -5.68
C ILE A 18 -6.59 -1.01 -4.52
N THR A 19 -7.72 -1.68 -4.81
CA THR A 19 -8.74 -1.98 -3.81
C THR A 19 -8.20 -2.93 -2.74
N GLN A 20 -7.52 -4.00 -3.15
CA GLN A 20 -6.98 -4.97 -2.21
C GLN A 20 -5.86 -4.36 -1.36
N THR A 21 -5.01 -3.51 -1.95
CA THR A 21 -4.02 -2.77 -1.15
C THR A 21 -4.68 -1.90 -0.10
N LEU A 22 -5.77 -1.20 -0.44
CA LEU A 22 -6.49 -0.37 0.53
C LEU A 22 -7.06 -1.19 1.69
N ILE A 23 -7.65 -2.35 1.40
CA ILE A 23 -8.18 -3.28 2.41
C ILE A 23 -7.04 -3.75 3.33
N GLU A 24 -5.96 -4.27 2.76
CA GLU A 24 -4.85 -4.81 3.56
C GLU A 24 -4.10 -3.73 4.34
N ALA A 25 -3.97 -2.52 3.78
CA ALA A 25 -3.32 -1.40 4.46
C ALA A 25 -4.16 -0.93 5.66
N THR A 26 -5.49 -0.89 5.49
CA THR A 26 -6.42 -0.56 6.56
C THR A 26 -6.40 -1.62 7.66
N ASN A 27 -6.43 -2.90 7.30
CA ASN A 27 -6.34 -4.01 8.24
C ASN A 27 -5.04 -3.98 9.05
N ALA A 28 -3.91 -3.75 8.38
CA ALA A 28 -2.61 -3.60 9.03
C ALA A 28 -2.59 -2.39 9.97
N GLN A 29 -3.14 -1.25 9.55
CA GLN A 29 -3.24 -0.06 10.40
C GLN A 29 -4.06 -0.35 11.68
N ILE A 30 -5.21 -1.00 11.55
CA ILE A 30 -6.06 -1.40 12.69
C ILE A 30 -5.30 -2.35 13.62
N PHE A 31 -4.61 -3.34 13.06
CA PHE A 31 -3.79 -4.28 13.83
C PHE A 31 -2.71 -3.55 14.64
N ILE A 32 -1.95 -2.66 14.00
CA ILE A 32 -0.89 -1.88 14.65
C ILE A 32 -1.47 -1.02 15.78
N SER A 33 -2.59 -0.31 15.51
CA SER A 33 -3.21 0.57 16.49
C SER A 33 -3.66 -0.20 17.75
N ARG A 34 -4.17 -1.43 17.57
CA ARG A 34 -4.46 -2.33 18.69
C ARG A 34 -3.19 -2.81 19.40
N ALA A 35 -2.14 -3.15 18.65
CA ALA A 35 -0.86 -3.59 19.21
C ALA A 35 -0.23 -2.50 20.10
N ILE A 36 -0.28 -1.23 19.68
CA ILE A 36 0.19 -0.07 20.47
C ILE A 36 -0.50 0.00 21.83
N GLN A 37 -1.81 -0.25 21.88
CA GLN A 37 -2.59 -0.16 23.12
C GLN A 37 -2.28 -1.30 24.11
N SER A 38 -1.91 -2.48 23.60
CA SER A 38 -1.63 -3.66 24.43
C SER A 38 -0.15 -3.85 24.78
N GLU A 39 0.76 -3.24 24.01
CA GLU A 39 2.20 -3.43 24.17
C GLU A 39 2.73 -2.72 25.41
N LYS A 40 3.61 -3.38 26.16
CA LYS A 40 4.24 -2.83 27.37
C LYS A 40 5.69 -2.42 27.11
N ASP A 41 6.35 -3.02 26.12
CA ASP A 41 7.68 -2.62 25.69
C ASP A 41 7.59 -1.29 24.92
N VAL A 42 8.17 -0.23 25.51
CA VAL A 42 8.18 1.12 24.94
C VAL A 42 8.94 1.17 23.61
N GLN A 43 9.99 0.37 23.43
CA GLN A 43 10.70 0.30 22.16
C GLN A 43 9.81 -0.30 21.08
N LEU A 44 9.09 -1.38 21.41
CA LEU A 44 8.17 -2.02 20.47
C LEU A 44 6.93 -1.15 20.18
N GLN A 45 6.38 -0.43 21.16
CA GLN A 45 5.35 0.60 20.92
C GLN A 45 5.83 1.68 19.93
N ASN A 46 7.05 2.18 20.08
CA ASN A 46 7.58 3.21 19.19
C ASN A 46 7.74 2.70 17.75
N LEU A 47 8.20 1.44 17.61
CA LEU A 47 8.25 0.77 16.31
C LEU A 47 6.85 0.63 15.68
N TYR A 48 5.85 0.23 16.46
CA TYR A 48 4.47 0.20 16.00
C TYR A 48 3.96 1.57 15.57
N ARG A 49 4.24 2.66 16.31
CA ARG A 49 3.83 4.02 15.93
C ARG A 49 4.43 4.49 14.60
N ILE A 50 5.69 4.13 14.33
CA ILE A 50 6.30 4.39 13.02
C ILE A 50 5.47 3.70 11.93
N CYS A 51 5.12 2.44 12.14
CA CYS A 51 4.32 1.69 11.18
C CYS A 51 2.88 2.19 11.05
N GLU A 52 2.25 2.61 12.13
CA GLU A 52 0.90 3.21 12.08
C GLU A 52 0.88 4.42 11.15
N SER A 53 1.90 5.28 11.24
CA SER A 53 2.06 6.43 10.35
C SER A 53 2.33 6.04 8.90
N ARG A 54 3.15 5.00 8.65
CA ARG A 54 3.41 4.48 7.29
C ARG A 54 2.15 3.90 6.65
N PHE A 55 1.41 3.07 7.38
CA PHE A 55 0.16 2.49 6.91
C PHE A 55 -0.94 3.53 6.75
N GLY A 56 -1.03 4.53 7.62
CA GLY A 56 -1.94 5.67 7.41
C GLY A 56 -1.63 6.46 6.14
N ASN A 57 -0.34 6.67 5.83
CA ASN A 57 0.06 7.26 4.56
C ASN A 57 -0.25 6.37 3.36
N LEU A 58 -0.07 5.06 3.49
CA LEU A 58 -0.39 4.07 2.44
C LEU A 58 -1.89 4.10 2.11
N VAL A 59 -2.75 4.06 3.14
CA VAL A 59 -4.21 4.18 3.00
C VAL A 59 -4.59 5.47 2.28
N ARG A 60 -4.00 6.60 2.67
CA ARG A 60 -4.26 7.89 2.01
C ARG A 60 -3.86 7.87 0.54
N LEU A 61 -2.65 7.43 0.21
CA LEU A 61 -2.16 7.42 -1.18
C LEU A 61 -2.96 6.47 -2.06
N PHE A 62 -3.37 5.30 -1.56
CA PHE A 62 -4.23 4.38 -2.32
C PHE A 62 -5.66 4.88 -2.46
N THR A 63 -6.16 5.65 -1.49
CA THR A 63 -7.44 6.36 -1.62
C THR A 63 -7.36 7.40 -2.73
N ASP A 64 -6.30 8.21 -2.76
CA ASP A 64 -6.07 9.21 -3.82
C ASP A 64 -5.87 8.54 -5.20
N ALA A 65 -5.15 7.42 -5.25
CA ALA A 65 -4.98 6.61 -6.45
C ALA A 65 -6.32 6.07 -6.96
N ASN A 66 -7.18 5.57 -6.07
CA ASN A 66 -8.49 5.06 -6.41
C ASN A 66 -9.40 6.16 -6.97
N PHE A 67 -9.39 7.35 -6.36
CA PHE A 67 -10.14 8.51 -6.88
C PHE A 67 -9.61 8.99 -8.24
N ALA A 68 -8.30 8.98 -8.44
CA ALA A 68 -7.69 9.31 -9.73
C ALA A 68 -8.08 8.29 -10.81
N PHE A 69 -8.00 6.99 -10.48
CA PHE A 69 -8.42 5.90 -11.37
C PHE A 69 -9.89 6.01 -11.77
N GLY A 70 -10.80 6.25 -10.82
CA GLY A 70 -12.24 6.41 -11.09
C GLY A 70 -12.58 7.60 -11.98
N ARG A 71 -11.69 8.61 -12.07
CA ARG A 71 -11.81 9.76 -12.97
C ARG A 71 -11.07 9.59 -14.31
N GLY A 72 -10.42 8.44 -14.53
CA GLY A 72 -9.55 8.23 -15.69
C GLY A 72 -8.24 9.02 -15.66
N ASP A 73 -7.87 9.61 -14.51
CA ASP A 73 -6.60 10.31 -14.31
C ASP A 73 -5.49 9.32 -13.95
N TYR A 74 -5.09 8.53 -14.96
CA TYR A 74 -4.08 7.49 -14.78
C TYR A 74 -2.70 8.06 -14.44
N ARG A 75 -2.39 9.29 -14.85
CA ARG A 75 -1.11 9.94 -14.52
C ARG A 75 -1.01 10.20 -13.02
N SER A 76 -2.04 10.80 -12.42
CA SER A 76 -2.05 11.04 -10.97
C SER A 76 -2.11 9.73 -10.20
N MET A 77 -2.89 8.76 -10.68
CA MET A 77 -2.93 7.42 -10.10
C MET A 77 -1.54 6.78 -10.02
N LEU A 78 -0.78 6.76 -11.12
CA LEU A 78 0.58 6.22 -11.14
C LEU A 78 1.53 6.96 -10.20
N PHE A 79 1.40 8.29 -10.11
CA PHE A 79 2.17 9.10 -9.19
C PHE A 79 1.92 8.73 -7.73
N TYR A 80 0.66 8.47 -7.35
CA TYR A 80 0.32 8.05 -5.99
C TYR A 80 0.85 6.65 -5.68
N VAL A 81 0.60 5.69 -6.59
CA VAL A 81 1.04 4.29 -6.44
C VAL A 81 2.57 4.19 -6.35
N GLY A 82 3.30 4.96 -7.17
CA GLY A 82 4.77 4.95 -7.16
C GLY A 82 5.42 5.45 -5.87
N LYS A 83 4.67 6.12 -4.98
CA LYS A 83 5.17 6.57 -3.66
C LYS A 83 5.00 5.52 -2.57
N CYS A 84 4.27 4.46 -2.83
CA CYS A 84 3.81 3.55 -1.78
C CYS A 84 4.81 2.44 -1.43
N GLU A 85 5.70 2.07 -2.36
CA GLU A 85 6.63 0.93 -2.17
C GLU A 85 7.53 1.11 -0.94
N ILE A 86 8.07 2.33 -0.75
CA ILE A 86 8.94 2.63 0.40
C ILE A 86 8.20 2.54 1.75
N LEU A 87 6.89 2.80 1.76
CA LEU A 87 6.10 2.82 3.00
C LEU A 87 5.93 1.41 3.58
N VAL A 88 5.86 0.38 2.73
CA VAL A 88 5.70 -1.01 3.14
C VAL A 88 7.05 -1.62 3.53
N THR A 89 8.12 -1.29 2.79
CA THR A 89 9.48 -1.79 3.04
C THR A 89 10.04 -1.31 4.38
N ASP A 90 9.81 -0.04 4.74
CA ASP A 90 10.23 0.50 6.04
C ASP A 90 9.68 -0.36 7.19
N CYS A 91 8.40 -0.71 7.16
CA CYS A 91 7.79 -1.52 8.23
C CYS A 91 8.33 -2.94 8.31
N ASP A 92 8.71 -3.49 7.16
CA ASP A 92 9.30 -4.83 7.05
C ASP A 92 10.64 -4.90 7.78
N GLN A 93 11.53 -3.95 7.49
CA GLN A 93 12.88 -3.94 8.04
C GLN A 93 12.93 -3.59 9.53
N TYR A 94 12.02 -2.73 10.02
CA TYR A 94 12.09 -2.24 11.40
C TYR A 94 11.24 -3.02 12.42
N VAL A 95 10.16 -3.68 11.99
CA VAL A 95 9.20 -4.33 12.92
C VAL A 95 9.16 -5.85 12.77
N MET A 96 9.41 -6.37 11.57
CA MET A 96 8.85 -7.67 11.19
C MET A 96 9.83 -8.82 11.23
N GLU A 97 11.10 -8.58 10.95
CA GLU A 97 12.03 -9.69 10.70
C GLU A 97 12.29 -10.55 11.94
N ASN A 98 12.00 -10.06 13.17
CA ASN A 98 12.23 -10.85 14.40
C ASN A 98 11.24 -10.63 15.56
N LYS A 99 10.31 -9.65 15.50
CA LYS A 99 9.53 -9.25 16.69
C LYS A 99 8.04 -9.58 16.64
N VAL A 100 7.40 -9.64 15.46
CA VAL A 100 5.93 -9.78 15.34
C VAL A 100 5.51 -10.62 14.11
N PRO A 101 5.50 -11.96 14.20
CA PRO A 101 5.26 -12.84 13.04
C PRO A 101 3.90 -12.65 12.36
N GLN A 102 2.86 -12.31 13.12
CA GLN A 102 1.50 -12.08 12.60
C GLN A 102 1.39 -10.81 11.74
N PHE A 103 2.11 -9.75 12.13
CA PHE A 103 2.25 -8.56 11.31
C PHE A 103 3.07 -8.90 10.05
N GLY A 104 4.03 -9.83 10.20
CA GLY A 104 4.84 -10.51 9.17
C GLY A 104 4.09 -10.80 7.87
N VAL A 105 2.93 -11.43 8.05
CA VAL A 105 2.10 -11.89 6.94
C VAL A 105 1.33 -10.74 6.29
N GLN A 106 0.75 -9.84 7.10
CA GLN A 106 -0.08 -8.73 6.62
C GLN A 106 0.73 -7.70 5.82
N ASN A 107 1.93 -7.34 6.28
CA ASN A 107 2.79 -6.43 5.52
C ASN A 107 3.28 -7.08 4.21
N SER A 108 3.59 -8.38 4.24
CA SER A 108 4.01 -9.12 3.04
C SER A 108 2.92 -9.12 1.98
N GLN A 109 1.66 -9.30 2.39
CA GLN A 109 0.50 -9.17 1.49
C GLN A 109 0.38 -7.74 0.93
N ASN A 110 0.51 -6.72 1.78
CA ASN A 110 0.54 -5.32 1.33
C ASN A 110 1.64 -5.08 0.28
N ARG A 111 2.85 -5.62 0.49
CA ARG A 111 3.97 -5.48 -0.45
C ARG A 111 3.62 -6.08 -1.82
N VAL A 112 3.02 -7.26 -1.83
CA VAL A 112 2.56 -7.92 -3.05
C VAL A 112 1.52 -7.06 -3.78
N PHE A 113 0.51 -6.53 -3.08
CA PHE A 113 -0.54 -5.73 -3.72
C PHE A 113 -0.04 -4.36 -4.20
N VAL A 114 0.88 -3.72 -3.47
CA VAL A 114 1.55 -2.50 -3.93
C VAL A 114 2.35 -2.78 -5.20
N GLN A 115 3.15 -3.85 -5.23
CA GLN A 115 3.91 -4.24 -6.42
C GLN A 115 2.99 -4.54 -7.60
N MET A 116 1.90 -5.29 -7.39
CA MET A 116 0.92 -5.55 -8.46
C MET A 116 0.28 -4.25 -8.97
N SER A 117 0.02 -3.28 -8.10
CA SER A 117 -0.52 -1.97 -8.50
C SER A 117 0.48 -1.17 -9.34
N VAL A 118 1.77 -1.19 -8.96
CA VAL A 118 2.86 -0.56 -9.73
C VAL A 118 3.02 -1.20 -11.10
N PHE A 119 3.14 -2.54 -11.16
CA PHE A 119 3.31 -3.28 -12.41
C PHE A 119 2.10 -3.10 -13.35
N SER A 120 0.88 -3.25 -12.83
CA SER A 120 -0.33 -3.06 -13.62
C SER A 120 -0.45 -1.62 -14.13
N GLY A 121 0.04 -0.66 -13.34
CA GLY A 121 0.09 0.74 -13.73
C GLY A 121 1.07 1.03 -14.87
N GLN A 122 2.26 0.42 -14.85
CA GLN A 122 3.24 0.56 -15.92
C GLN A 122 2.69 0.06 -17.26
N LEU A 123 1.91 -1.02 -17.25
CA LEU A 123 1.24 -1.58 -18.44
C LEU A 123 0.16 -0.66 -19.03
N ILE A 124 -0.31 0.34 -18.29
CA ILE A 124 -1.25 1.36 -18.77
C ILE A 124 -0.51 2.56 -19.40
N GLY A 125 0.75 2.81 -18.99
CA GLY A 125 1.56 3.94 -19.46
C GLY A 125 2.37 3.67 -20.74
N GLU A 126 2.53 2.40 -21.13
CA GLU A 126 3.16 1.97 -22.38
C GLU A 126 2.26 2.15 -23.61
#